data_AF-A0A7K6DM36-F1
#
_entry.id   AF-A0A7K6DM36-F1
#
_cell.length_a   1.000
_cell.length_b   1.000
_cell.length_c   1.000
_cell.angle_alpha   90.00
_cell.angle_beta   90.00
_cell.angle_gamma   90.00
#
_symmetry.space_group_name_H-M   'P 1'
#
loop_
_entity.id
_entity.type
_entity.pdbx_description
1 polymer ?
#
loop_
_entity_poly.entity_id
_entity_poly.type
_entity_poly.pdbx_seq_one_letter_code
_entity_poly.pdbx_strand_id
1 'polypeptide(L)'
;RPCGLLKPTALDKISGRFQLHQEALPHLPVPPLQQTLDRYLLALQPIISPEELSHTQELVAEFRKPGGVGERLQKGLERRARKTENWLSDWWLKTAYLEYRLPVVVHSSPGVVLPKQDFLDRQGQLRFAAKLIEGILDFKTMIDNETLPVEYMGGKPLCMNQYYQILSSCRIPGPKRDSIVNYAKGKKQSKHITVVHNFQFFELDVYNTDGSPLTADQLFIQLEKIWNTSLQTNKEPIGILTTNHRNSWAKAYNNLLKDKTNKESVRAIEKSICTVCLDAPMPRVSEDIYKSRVAAQMLHGGGSRLNSGNRWFDKTLQFIIAEDGSCGLVYEHAPSEGPPIVALLDHIVEFTKKPEVSKSPTVPLPMPKKLRFNITPEIKNDIEKAKQNLNIMVEDLDIKVMVFHQFGKGFPKSEKISPDAFIQLALQLAYYRMYGHACATYESASLRMFRLGRTDTIRSTSVDSLKFVQSMDSPDKSDQEKADLLRRATQAHREYTDMAIRGNAIDRHLLGLKLQAIEDLVSMPELFMDTAYAVAMHFNLSTSQVPAKTDCVMCFGPVVPDGYGVCYNPMEEHINFAISAFNSCADTNAARMAHYLEKALLDMRILLQAAPKSKL
;
A
#
# COMPACT_ATOMS: atom_id res chain seq x y z
N ARG A 1 6.54 -3.06 -20.85
CA ARG A 1 5.32 -3.92 -20.83
C ARG A 1 4.89 -3.98 -19.37
N PRO A 2 3.62 -3.71 -19.02
CA PRO A 2 3.18 -3.85 -17.63
C PRO A 2 3.35 -5.29 -17.16
N CYS A 3 3.68 -5.48 -15.88
CA CYS A 3 3.73 -6.79 -15.24
C CYS A 3 2.35 -7.45 -15.41
N GLY A 4 2.30 -8.49 -16.23
CA GLY A 4 1.12 -9.33 -16.37
C GLY A 4 1.56 -10.76 -16.07
N LEU A 5 0.76 -11.45 -15.27
CA LEU A 5 0.90 -12.89 -15.08
C LEU A 5 0.80 -13.58 -16.45
N LEU A 6 1.85 -14.28 -16.86
CA LEU A 6 1.82 -15.19 -18.02
C LEU A 6 0.88 -16.37 -17.69
N LYS A 7 0.32 -17.08 -18.68
CA LYS A 7 -0.57 -18.22 -18.41
C LYS A 7 0.12 -19.29 -17.52
N PRO A 8 -0.61 -19.97 -16.62
CA PRO A 8 -0.05 -21.05 -15.80
C PRO A 8 0.61 -22.12 -16.66
N THR A 9 1.77 -22.60 -16.22
CA THR A 9 2.62 -23.53 -17.00
C THR A 9 2.38 -25.00 -16.64
N ALA A 10 1.67 -25.29 -15.54
CA ALA A 10 1.26 -26.64 -15.12
C ALA A 10 0.19 -26.53 -14.01
N LEU A 11 -0.68 -27.54 -13.90
CA LEU A 11 -1.65 -27.69 -12.79
C LEU A 11 -1.02 -28.34 -11.54
N ASP A 12 0.07 -29.09 -11.72
CA ASP A 12 0.73 -29.84 -10.66
C ASP A 12 1.85 -29.04 -9.98
N LYS A 13 2.10 -29.37 -8.70
CA LYS A 13 3.17 -28.78 -7.90
C LYS A 13 4.54 -29.12 -8.49
N ILE A 14 5.29 -28.12 -8.93
CA ILE A 14 6.68 -28.27 -9.38
C ILE A 14 7.61 -27.93 -8.22
N SER A 15 7.94 -28.95 -7.42
CA SER A 15 8.78 -28.79 -6.23
C SER A 15 10.11 -28.10 -6.56
N GLY A 16 10.45 -27.03 -5.84
CA GLY A 16 11.71 -26.30 -5.99
C GLY A 16 11.68 -25.19 -7.05
N ARG A 17 10.59 -25.03 -7.82
CA ARG A 17 10.47 -23.95 -8.81
C ARG A 17 10.58 -22.57 -8.17
N PHE A 18 9.88 -22.35 -7.05
CA PHE A 18 9.96 -21.08 -6.33
C PHE A 18 11.39 -20.84 -5.81
N GLN A 19 12.00 -21.86 -5.21
CA GLN A 19 13.34 -21.77 -4.64
C GLN A 19 14.40 -21.45 -5.71
N LEU A 20 14.42 -22.20 -6.82
CA LEU A 20 15.34 -21.97 -7.94
C LEU A 20 15.19 -20.55 -8.52
N HIS A 21 13.94 -20.08 -8.66
CA HIS A 21 13.68 -18.71 -9.11
C HIS A 21 14.20 -17.67 -8.11
N GLN A 22 13.97 -17.83 -6.81
CA GLN A 22 14.48 -16.90 -5.79
C GLN A 22 16.01 -16.92 -5.68
N GLU A 23 16.65 -18.07 -5.85
CA GLU A 23 18.11 -18.22 -5.81
C GLU A 23 18.80 -17.62 -7.04
N ALA A 24 18.12 -17.58 -8.19
CA ALA A 24 18.64 -16.95 -9.41
C ALA A 24 18.57 -15.41 -9.39
N LEU A 25 17.86 -14.79 -8.45
CA LEU A 25 17.76 -13.34 -8.34
C LEU A 25 19.03 -12.75 -7.71
N PRO A 26 19.49 -11.58 -8.19
CA PRO A 26 20.62 -10.90 -7.57
C PRO A 26 20.26 -10.45 -6.14
N HIS A 27 21.27 -10.41 -5.27
CA HIS A 27 21.15 -9.77 -3.96
C HIS A 27 21.02 -8.25 -4.13
N LEU A 28 20.38 -7.59 -3.16
CA LEU A 28 20.27 -6.13 -3.14
C LEU A 28 21.69 -5.51 -3.01
N PRO A 29 22.12 -4.64 -3.93
CA PRO A 29 23.44 -4.03 -3.85
C PRO A 29 23.52 -3.03 -2.68
N VAL A 30 24.75 -2.69 -2.29
CA VAL A 30 25.05 -1.51 -1.48
C VAL A 30 25.65 -0.47 -2.44
N PRO A 31 24.99 0.68 -2.68
CA PRO A 31 25.53 1.71 -3.56
C PRO A 31 26.88 2.25 -3.06
N PRO A 32 27.72 2.82 -3.94
CA PRO A 32 28.88 3.56 -3.50
C PRO A 32 28.50 4.72 -2.57
N LEU A 33 29.26 4.91 -1.49
CA LEU A 33 29.04 5.98 -0.51
C LEU A 33 29.04 7.35 -1.20
N GLN A 34 30.07 7.64 -2.00
CA GLN A 34 30.23 8.90 -2.72
C GLN A 34 29.03 9.21 -3.62
N GLN A 35 28.59 8.23 -4.43
CA GLN A 35 27.41 8.36 -5.29
C GLN A 35 26.17 8.77 -4.51
N THR A 36 25.99 8.18 -3.33
CA THR A 36 24.82 8.42 -2.48
C THR A 36 24.84 9.83 -1.89
N LEU A 37 25.99 10.26 -1.40
CA LEU A 37 26.16 11.58 -0.78
C LEU A 37 26.05 12.71 -1.81
N ASP A 38 26.63 12.55 -3.00
CA ASP A 38 26.53 13.56 -4.06
C ASP A 38 25.07 13.72 -4.54
N ARG A 39 24.34 12.60 -4.67
CA ARG A 39 22.91 12.62 -5.02
C ARG A 39 22.03 13.15 -3.90
N TYR A 40 22.39 12.91 -2.65
CA TYR A 40 21.70 13.47 -1.49
C TYR A 40 21.76 15.01 -1.53
N LEU A 41 22.95 15.58 -1.74
CA LEU A 41 23.10 17.03 -1.89
C LEU A 41 22.30 17.59 -3.08
N LEU A 42 22.28 16.91 -4.22
CA LEU A 42 21.46 17.31 -5.38
C LEU A 42 19.95 17.27 -5.08
N ALA A 43 19.49 16.28 -4.32
CA ALA A 43 18.09 16.13 -3.94
C ALA A 43 17.65 17.16 -2.90
N LEU A 44 18.59 17.71 -2.13
CA LEU A 44 18.33 18.78 -1.14
C LEU A 44 18.17 20.16 -1.79
N GLN A 45 18.95 20.46 -2.84
CA GLN A 45 18.95 21.77 -3.50
C GLN A 45 17.58 22.42 -3.72
N PRO A 46 16.53 21.72 -4.20
CA PRO A 46 15.23 22.34 -4.44
C PRO A 46 14.36 22.55 -3.18
N ILE A 47 14.75 22.04 -2.01
CA ILE A 47 13.88 21.96 -0.81
C ILE A 47 14.47 22.58 0.45
N ILE A 48 15.71 23.09 0.42
CA ILE A 48 16.35 23.80 1.55
C ILE A 48 16.98 25.12 1.09
N SER A 49 17.31 25.97 2.06
CA SER A 49 18.02 27.23 1.80
C SER A 49 19.47 27.01 1.36
N PRO A 50 20.09 27.97 0.64
CA PRO A 50 21.51 27.93 0.32
C PRO A 50 22.43 27.79 1.54
N GLU A 51 22.06 28.42 2.66
CA GLU A 51 22.81 28.38 3.92
C GLU A 51 22.79 26.98 4.54
N GLU A 52 21.61 26.35 4.61
CA GLU A 52 21.47 24.96 5.07
C GLU A 52 22.23 24.00 4.15
N LEU A 53 22.16 24.21 2.83
CA LEU A 53 22.89 23.38 1.88
C LEU A 53 24.41 23.48 2.07
N SER A 54 24.93 24.68 2.32
CA SER A 54 26.36 24.88 2.59
C SER A 54 26.79 24.13 3.86
N HIS A 55 26.00 24.21 4.93
CA HIS A 55 26.23 23.45 6.15
C HIS A 55 26.23 21.94 5.91
N THR A 56 25.22 21.41 5.19
CA THR A 56 25.17 19.98 4.87
C THR A 56 26.35 19.55 4.00
N GLN A 57 26.85 20.40 3.11
CA GLN A 57 28.05 20.11 2.31
C GLN A 57 29.29 19.91 3.19
N GLU A 58 29.46 20.71 4.25
CA GLU A 58 30.53 20.54 5.23
C GLU A 58 30.40 19.21 5.98
N LEU A 59 29.19 18.88 6.45
CA LEU A 59 28.92 17.60 7.12
C LEU A 59 29.16 16.40 6.21
N VAL A 60 28.74 16.48 4.95
CA VAL A 60 28.99 15.44 3.93
C VAL A 60 30.49 15.31 3.66
N ALA A 61 31.22 16.42 3.57
CA ALA A 61 32.66 16.42 3.36
C ALA A 61 33.39 15.74 4.53
N GLU A 62 32.99 16.00 5.77
CA GLU A 62 33.52 15.33 6.96
C GLU A 62 33.18 13.83 6.96
N PHE A 63 31.90 13.49 6.73
CA PHE A 63 31.40 12.12 6.77
C PHE A 63 32.10 11.20 5.77
N ARG A 64 32.47 11.73 4.59
CA ARG A 64 33.13 10.97 3.51
C ARG A 64 34.65 10.98 3.53
N LYS A 65 35.30 11.62 4.51
CA LYS A 65 36.78 11.64 4.61
C LYS A 65 37.35 10.22 4.59
N PRO A 66 38.50 9.99 3.92
CA PRO A 66 39.20 8.72 4.01
C PRO A 66 39.49 8.33 5.46
N GLY A 67 39.12 7.11 5.86
CA GLY A 67 39.21 6.64 7.26
C GLY A 67 38.14 7.21 8.20
N GLY A 68 37.24 8.05 7.71
CA GLY A 68 36.17 8.69 8.46
C GLY A 68 34.99 7.75 8.80
N VAL A 69 33.97 8.33 9.43
CA VAL A 69 32.79 7.58 9.91
C VAL A 69 32.05 6.91 8.76
N GLY A 70 31.78 7.62 7.66
CA GLY A 70 31.02 7.09 6.53
C GLY A 70 31.67 5.87 5.89
N GLU A 71 33.00 5.85 5.73
CA GLU A 71 33.71 4.69 5.16
C GLU A 71 33.62 3.46 6.07
N ARG A 72 33.65 3.65 7.39
CA ARG A 72 33.48 2.54 8.35
C ARG A 72 32.08 1.94 8.28
N LEU A 73 31.05 2.80 8.23
CA LEU A 73 29.65 2.37 8.13
C LEU A 73 29.37 1.69 6.79
N GLN A 74 29.92 2.21 5.68
CA GLN A 74 29.87 1.59 4.36
C GLN A 74 30.42 0.16 4.40
N LYS A 75 31.62 -0.04 4.97
CA LYS A 75 32.22 -1.37 5.13
C LYS A 75 31.35 -2.29 6.00
N GLY A 76 30.66 -1.75 7.00
CA GLY A 76 29.66 -2.46 7.81
C GLY A 76 28.51 -2.99 6.96
N LEU A 77 27.91 -2.13 6.14
CA LEU A 77 26.83 -2.52 5.22
C LEU A 77 27.27 -3.55 4.19
N GLU A 78 28.46 -3.41 3.62
CA GLU A 78 28.99 -4.39 2.66
C GLU A 78 29.26 -5.75 3.34
N ARG A 79 29.75 -5.76 4.59
CA ARG A 79 29.86 -7.00 5.38
C ARG A 79 28.48 -7.60 5.64
N ARG A 80 27.47 -6.78 5.94
CA ARG A 80 26.10 -7.23 6.15
C ARG A 80 25.54 -7.87 4.87
N ALA A 81 25.69 -7.22 3.72
CA ALA A 81 25.25 -7.74 2.42
C ALA A 81 25.87 -9.10 2.07
N ARG A 82 27.13 -9.36 2.47
CA ARG A 82 27.75 -10.69 2.32
C ARG A 82 27.20 -11.77 3.25
N LYS A 83 26.58 -11.39 4.38
CA LYS A 83 26.12 -12.31 5.44
C LYS A 83 24.61 -12.55 5.44
N THR A 84 23.86 -11.83 4.62
CA THR A 84 22.38 -11.88 4.60
C THR A 84 21.86 -12.05 3.18
N GLU A 85 20.70 -12.67 3.01
CA GLU A 85 20.05 -12.74 1.69
C GLU A 85 19.70 -11.35 1.13
N ASN A 86 19.34 -10.42 2.01
CA ASN A 86 19.10 -9.03 1.69
C ASN A 86 19.48 -8.20 2.92
N TRP A 87 20.43 -7.27 2.77
CA TRP A 87 20.96 -6.51 3.92
C TRP A 87 19.91 -5.58 4.54
N LEU A 88 18.88 -5.21 3.79
CA LEU A 88 17.88 -4.22 4.17
C LEU A 88 16.59 -4.85 4.70
N SER A 89 16.22 -6.07 4.27
CA SER A 89 14.85 -6.61 4.46
C SER A 89 14.36 -6.55 5.91
N ASP A 90 15.18 -7.02 6.86
CA ASP A 90 14.81 -7.06 8.29
C ASP A 90 14.75 -5.68 8.91
N TRP A 91 15.69 -4.80 8.53
CA TRP A 91 15.73 -3.43 9.02
C TRP A 91 14.55 -2.62 8.48
N TRP A 92 14.24 -2.74 7.20
CA TRP A 92 13.10 -2.07 6.59
C TRP A 92 11.78 -2.54 7.19
N LEU A 93 11.58 -3.86 7.32
CA LEU A 93 10.36 -4.40 7.94
C LEU A 93 10.17 -3.89 9.37
N LYS A 94 11.24 -3.88 10.18
CA LYS A 94 11.20 -3.41 11.56
C LYS A 94 10.88 -1.92 11.63
N THR A 95 11.69 -1.09 10.98
CA THR A 95 11.63 0.36 11.13
C THR A 95 10.42 0.98 10.47
N ALA A 96 10.03 0.53 9.27
CA ALA A 96 8.91 1.11 8.54
C ALA A 96 7.55 0.69 9.09
N TYR A 97 7.45 -0.52 9.68
CA TYR A 97 6.15 -1.09 10.05
C TYR A 97 6.08 -1.59 11.48
N LEU A 98 6.95 -2.51 11.91
CA LEU A 98 6.77 -3.20 13.20
C LEU A 98 7.05 -2.30 14.42
N GLU A 99 7.96 -1.35 14.25
CA GLU A 99 8.31 -0.33 15.25
C GLU A 99 7.50 0.95 15.07
N TYR A 100 6.75 1.10 13.97
CA TYR A 100 5.81 2.19 13.77
C TYR A 100 4.58 1.99 14.69
N ARG A 101 4.33 2.97 15.56
CA ARG A 101 3.38 2.83 16.69
C ARG A 101 2.05 3.54 16.48
N LEU A 102 1.94 4.41 15.48
CA LEU A 102 0.65 4.96 15.10
C LEU A 102 -0.32 3.84 14.67
N PRO A 103 -1.63 4.04 14.82
CA PRO A 103 -2.64 3.11 14.32
C PRO A 103 -2.32 2.63 12.90
N VAL A 104 -2.55 1.34 12.61
CA VAL A 104 -2.40 0.87 11.22
C VAL A 104 -3.45 1.47 10.30
N VAL A 105 -4.63 1.79 10.84
CA VAL A 105 -5.74 2.41 10.11
C VAL A 105 -5.35 3.82 9.71
N VAL A 106 -5.64 4.21 8.46
CA VAL A 106 -5.22 5.48 7.82
C VAL A 106 -3.71 5.61 7.60
N HIS A 107 -2.89 5.42 8.64
CA HIS A 107 -1.46 5.76 8.60
C HIS A 107 -0.56 4.67 8.02
N SER A 108 -1.03 3.43 7.85
CA SER A 108 -0.20 2.34 7.35
C SER A 108 -0.90 1.42 6.37
N SER A 109 -2.10 0.91 6.70
CA SER A 109 -2.84 -0.06 5.89
C SER A 109 -3.59 0.64 4.75
N PRO A 110 -3.22 0.43 3.48
CA PRO A 110 -3.91 1.08 2.37
C PRO A 110 -5.26 0.40 2.10
N GLY A 111 -6.25 1.22 1.73
CA GLY A 111 -7.54 0.77 1.22
C GLY A 111 -7.55 0.75 -0.31
N VAL A 112 -8.32 -0.14 -0.92
CA VAL A 112 -8.54 -0.21 -2.37
C VAL A 112 -10.03 -0.22 -2.64
N VAL A 113 -10.48 0.65 -3.54
CA VAL A 113 -11.85 0.70 -4.06
C VAL A 113 -11.89 -0.01 -5.40
N LEU A 114 -12.74 -1.02 -5.51
CA LEU A 114 -13.02 -1.74 -6.76
C LEU A 114 -14.22 -1.11 -7.48
N PRO A 115 -14.44 -1.44 -8.77
CA PRO A 115 -15.67 -1.09 -9.47
C PRO A 115 -16.90 -1.51 -8.68
N LYS A 116 -17.91 -0.63 -8.65
CA LYS A 116 -19.20 -0.94 -8.04
C LYS A 116 -19.86 -2.11 -8.76
N GLN A 117 -20.42 -3.04 -7.99
CA GLN A 117 -21.15 -4.20 -8.50
C GLN A 117 -22.63 -3.86 -8.75
N ASP A 118 -23.30 -4.70 -9.53
CA ASP A 118 -24.67 -4.50 -10.01
C ASP A 118 -25.76 -5.22 -9.18
N PHE A 119 -25.38 -5.91 -8.09
CA PHE A 119 -26.35 -6.53 -7.21
C PHE A 119 -27.22 -5.49 -6.49
N LEU A 120 -28.51 -5.80 -6.36
CA LEU A 120 -29.52 -4.90 -5.78
C LEU A 120 -30.09 -5.41 -4.46
N ASP A 121 -29.73 -6.63 -4.07
CA ASP A 121 -30.27 -7.28 -2.88
C ASP A 121 -29.20 -8.12 -2.15
N ARG A 122 -29.58 -8.60 -0.97
CA ARG A 122 -28.77 -9.48 -0.14
C ARG A 122 -28.32 -10.74 -0.90
N GLN A 123 -29.20 -11.33 -1.71
CA GLN A 123 -28.86 -12.57 -2.42
C GLN A 123 -27.70 -12.32 -3.39
N GLY A 124 -27.78 -11.24 -4.18
CA GLY A 124 -26.71 -10.82 -5.07
C GLY A 124 -25.42 -10.45 -4.33
N GLN A 125 -25.51 -9.75 -3.18
CA GLN A 125 -24.34 -9.46 -2.34
C GLN A 125 -23.62 -10.74 -1.91
N LEU A 126 -24.36 -11.72 -1.39
CA LEU A 126 -23.78 -12.99 -0.93
C LEU A 126 -23.27 -13.85 -2.09
N ARG A 127 -23.92 -13.80 -3.26
CA ARG A 127 -23.46 -14.47 -4.49
C ARG A 127 -22.13 -13.89 -4.96
N PHE A 128 -22.02 -12.57 -4.99
CA PHE A 128 -20.76 -11.90 -5.33
C PHE A 128 -19.66 -12.24 -4.31
N ALA A 129 -19.97 -12.20 -3.01
CA ALA A 129 -19.01 -12.58 -1.97
C ALA A 129 -18.54 -14.05 -2.12
N ALA A 130 -19.44 -14.98 -2.43
CA ALA A 130 -19.09 -16.37 -2.70
C ALA A 130 -18.17 -16.52 -3.91
N LYS A 131 -18.46 -15.84 -5.02
CA LYS A 131 -17.61 -15.82 -6.23
C LYS A 131 -16.25 -15.21 -5.97
N LEU A 132 -16.19 -14.14 -5.19
CA LEU A 132 -14.95 -13.50 -4.76
C LEU A 132 -14.09 -14.45 -3.92
N ILE A 133 -14.70 -15.17 -2.97
CA ILE A 133 -13.99 -16.19 -2.16
C ILE A 133 -13.45 -17.30 -3.07
N GLU A 134 -14.24 -17.82 -4.00
CA GLU A 134 -13.81 -18.84 -4.96
C GLU A 134 -12.59 -18.36 -5.77
N GLY A 135 -12.60 -17.12 -6.26
CA GLY A 135 -11.46 -16.51 -6.95
C GLY A 135 -10.20 -16.34 -6.08
N ILE A 136 -10.36 -16.07 -4.78
CA ILE A 136 -9.24 -16.06 -3.82
C ILE A 136 -8.62 -17.45 -3.71
N LEU A 137 -9.44 -18.50 -3.62
CA LEU A 137 -8.96 -19.89 -3.50
C LEU A 137 -8.29 -20.37 -4.79
N ASP A 138 -8.77 -19.94 -5.95
CA ASP A 138 -8.13 -20.18 -7.25
C ASP A 138 -6.72 -19.56 -7.29
N PHE A 139 -6.58 -18.31 -6.85
CA PHE A 139 -5.26 -17.68 -6.74
C PHE A 139 -4.37 -18.35 -5.69
N LYS A 140 -4.94 -18.72 -4.53
CA LYS A 140 -4.22 -19.45 -3.48
C LYS A 140 -3.69 -20.79 -3.99
N THR A 141 -4.44 -21.49 -4.82
CA THR A 141 -4.01 -22.75 -5.44
C THR A 141 -2.70 -22.56 -6.22
N MET A 142 -2.57 -21.45 -6.96
CA MET A 142 -1.31 -21.13 -7.65
C MET A 142 -0.15 -20.83 -6.69
N ILE A 143 -0.42 -20.22 -5.54
CA ILE A 143 0.59 -20.00 -4.48
C ILE A 143 1.01 -21.33 -3.86
N ASP A 144 0.06 -22.14 -3.41
CA ASP A 144 0.34 -23.40 -2.71
C ASP A 144 1.10 -24.40 -3.59
N ASN A 145 0.78 -24.43 -4.89
CA ASN A 145 1.42 -25.33 -5.86
C ASN A 145 2.72 -24.75 -6.44
N GLU A 146 3.12 -23.53 -6.05
CA GLU A 146 4.25 -22.80 -6.63
C GLU A 146 4.15 -22.64 -8.16
N THR A 147 2.92 -22.54 -8.68
CA THR A 147 2.63 -22.39 -10.12
C THR A 147 2.29 -20.94 -10.50
N LEU A 148 2.29 -20.01 -9.53
CA LEU A 148 2.11 -18.59 -9.77
C LEU A 148 3.14 -18.10 -10.82
N PRO A 149 2.68 -17.50 -11.93
CA PRO A 149 3.55 -17.03 -13.01
C PRO A 149 4.58 -16.01 -12.51
N VAL A 150 5.83 -16.21 -12.92
CA VAL A 150 6.91 -15.26 -12.64
C VAL A 150 6.62 -13.93 -13.36
N GLU A 151 6.76 -12.84 -12.62
CA GLU A 151 6.64 -11.50 -13.17
C GLU A 151 7.99 -10.96 -13.64
N TYR A 152 7.93 -10.06 -14.63
CA TYR A 152 9.10 -9.44 -15.25
C TYR A 152 8.93 -7.93 -15.37
N MET A 153 10.04 -7.21 -15.22
CA MET A 153 10.13 -5.77 -15.50
C MET A 153 11.37 -5.50 -16.35
N GLY A 154 11.20 -4.86 -17.52
CA GLY A 154 12.30 -4.61 -18.44
C GLY A 154 13.05 -5.88 -18.89
N GLY A 155 12.35 -7.02 -18.96
CA GLY A 155 12.95 -8.32 -19.30
C GLY A 155 13.66 -9.02 -18.13
N LYS A 156 13.76 -8.41 -16.95
CA LYS A 156 14.36 -9.03 -15.76
C LYS A 156 13.30 -9.68 -14.86
N PRO A 157 13.57 -10.87 -14.29
CA PRO A 157 12.67 -11.52 -13.36
C PRO A 157 12.49 -10.72 -12.06
N LEU A 158 11.32 -10.85 -11.43
CA LEU A 158 11.00 -10.22 -10.15
C LEU A 158 10.87 -11.25 -9.02
N CYS A 159 11.23 -10.83 -7.81
CA CYS A 159 11.00 -11.53 -6.56
C CYS A 159 9.50 -11.78 -6.36
N MET A 160 9.18 -13.03 -6.03
CA MET A 160 7.80 -13.49 -5.82
C MET A 160 7.48 -13.66 -4.32
N ASN A 161 8.44 -13.42 -3.41
CA ASN A 161 8.27 -13.69 -1.98
C ASN A 161 7.03 -13.03 -1.37
N GLN A 162 6.72 -11.79 -1.76
CA GLN A 162 5.60 -11.02 -1.20
C GLN A 162 4.24 -11.74 -1.39
N TYR A 163 4.01 -12.43 -2.52
CA TYR A 163 2.79 -13.23 -2.73
C TYR A 163 2.61 -14.36 -1.71
N TYR A 164 3.70 -14.89 -1.18
CA TYR A 164 3.68 -15.95 -0.17
C TYR A 164 3.55 -15.40 1.25
N GLN A 165 3.47 -14.07 1.42
CA GLN A 165 3.29 -13.41 2.71
C GLN A 165 1.87 -12.87 2.92
N ILE A 166 1.04 -12.76 1.88
CA ILE A 166 -0.26 -12.05 1.97
C ILE A 166 -1.43 -12.92 2.46
N LEU A 167 -1.42 -14.24 2.16
CA LEU A 167 -2.46 -15.16 2.61
C LEU A 167 -2.06 -15.88 3.90
N SER A 168 -3.04 -16.21 4.73
CA SER A 168 -2.85 -16.91 6.01
C SER A 168 -1.89 -16.21 6.97
N SER A 169 -1.78 -14.89 6.87
CA SER A 169 -0.91 -14.08 7.72
C SER A 169 -1.69 -13.05 8.53
N CYS A 170 -1.07 -12.57 9.60
CA CYS A 170 -1.62 -11.58 10.50
C CYS A 170 -0.49 -10.84 11.19
N ARG A 171 -0.67 -9.54 11.42
CA ARG A 171 0.14 -8.77 12.35
C ARG A 171 -0.29 -9.08 13.79
N ILE A 172 0.68 -9.15 14.69
CA ILE A 172 0.47 -9.41 16.11
C ILE A 172 0.98 -8.19 16.89
N PRO A 173 0.14 -7.52 17.69
CA PRO A 173 0.56 -6.35 18.44
C PRO A 173 1.52 -6.75 19.57
N GLY A 174 2.59 -5.98 19.74
CA GLY A 174 3.56 -6.20 20.82
C GLY A 174 3.84 -4.93 21.62
N PRO A 175 4.32 -5.05 22.87
CA PRO A 175 4.46 -3.92 23.79
C PRO A 175 5.51 -2.88 23.36
N LYS A 176 6.54 -3.31 22.62
CA LYS A 176 7.59 -2.42 22.07
C LYS A 176 7.57 -2.38 20.54
N ARG A 177 7.45 -3.55 19.95
CA ARG A 177 7.36 -3.77 18.50
C ARG A 177 6.35 -4.86 18.23
N ASP A 178 5.71 -4.77 17.08
CA ASP A 178 4.81 -5.81 16.59
C ASP A 178 5.61 -6.94 15.94
N SER A 179 4.90 -7.99 15.53
CA SER A 179 5.46 -9.08 14.72
C SER A 179 4.46 -9.52 13.65
N ILE A 180 4.93 -10.26 12.64
CA ILE A 180 4.06 -10.91 11.66
C ILE A 180 4.11 -12.42 11.88
N VAL A 181 2.95 -13.06 11.83
CA VAL A 181 2.82 -14.51 11.73
C VAL A 181 2.30 -14.88 10.35
N ASN A 182 2.78 -16.00 9.81
CA ASN A 182 2.35 -16.55 8.53
C ASN A 182 2.13 -18.06 8.68
N TYR A 183 0.89 -18.50 8.50
CA TYR A 183 0.44 -19.89 8.65
C TYR A 183 0.29 -20.62 7.32
N ALA A 184 0.72 -20.04 6.20
CA ALA A 184 0.69 -20.69 4.89
C ALA A 184 1.76 -21.80 4.76
N LYS A 185 2.89 -21.66 5.48
CA LYS A 185 4.03 -22.59 5.43
C LYS A 185 4.11 -23.37 6.75
N GLY A 186 3.60 -24.61 6.79
CA GLY A 186 3.66 -25.47 7.97
C GLY A 186 2.91 -26.80 7.81
N LYS A 187 3.07 -27.72 8.79
CA LYS A 187 2.46 -29.07 8.76
C LYS A 187 0.92 -29.06 8.74
N LYS A 188 0.28 -27.98 9.20
CA LYS A 188 -1.17 -27.78 9.17
C LYS A 188 -1.46 -26.41 8.57
N GLN A 189 -1.65 -26.38 7.25
CA GLN A 189 -2.06 -25.17 6.55
C GLN A 189 -3.46 -24.75 6.98
N SER A 190 -3.73 -23.44 6.95
CA SER A 190 -5.06 -22.91 7.19
C SER A 190 -6.01 -23.33 6.07
N LYS A 191 -7.20 -23.79 6.45
CA LYS A 191 -8.27 -24.26 5.54
C LYS A 191 -9.55 -23.44 5.67
N HIS A 192 -9.53 -22.36 6.45
CA HIS A 192 -10.70 -21.54 6.73
C HIS A 192 -10.44 -20.07 6.42
N ILE A 193 -11.49 -19.34 6.12
CA ILE A 193 -11.52 -17.87 6.14
C ILE A 193 -12.25 -17.40 7.40
N THR A 194 -12.12 -16.12 7.70
CA THR A 194 -13.00 -15.45 8.66
C THR A 194 -14.01 -14.58 7.93
N VAL A 195 -15.28 -14.72 8.28
CA VAL A 195 -16.34 -13.82 7.79
C VAL A 195 -16.80 -12.95 8.95
N VAL A 196 -16.95 -11.65 8.73
CA VAL A 196 -17.46 -10.71 9.73
C VAL A 196 -18.71 -10.01 9.20
N HIS A 197 -19.78 -10.05 9.99
CA HIS A 197 -21.06 -9.40 9.71
C HIS A 197 -21.65 -8.88 11.02
N ASN A 198 -22.07 -7.61 11.04
CA ASN A 198 -22.55 -6.92 12.24
C ASN A 198 -21.61 -7.08 13.44
N PHE A 199 -20.31 -6.95 13.19
CA PHE A 199 -19.23 -7.05 14.19
C PHE A 199 -18.97 -8.45 14.75
N GLN A 200 -19.66 -9.47 14.23
CA GLN A 200 -19.54 -10.84 14.69
C GLN A 200 -18.70 -11.65 13.71
N PHE A 201 -17.68 -12.34 14.23
CA PHE A 201 -16.77 -13.15 13.43
C PHE A 201 -17.21 -14.61 13.36
N PHE A 202 -16.96 -15.24 12.22
CA PHE A 202 -17.25 -16.65 11.96
C PHE A 202 -16.05 -17.31 11.30
N GLU A 203 -15.71 -18.51 11.76
CA GLU A 203 -14.76 -19.41 11.13
C GLU A 203 -15.51 -20.26 10.09
N LEU A 204 -15.15 -20.08 8.83
CA LEU A 204 -15.74 -20.77 7.68
C LEU A 204 -14.67 -21.60 6.99
N ASP A 205 -14.76 -22.93 7.10
CA ASP A 205 -13.97 -23.84 6.28
C ASP A 205 -14.34 -23.66 4.81
N VAL A 206 -13.31 -23.56 3.96
CA VAL A 206 -13.45 -23.30 2.52
C VAL A 206 -12.90 -24.45 1.67
N TYR A 207 -12.63 -25.58 2.30
CA TYR A 207 -12.25 -26.83 1.66
C TYR A 207 -13.12 -27.97 2.18
N ASN A 208 -13.51 -28.87 1.27
CA ASN A 208 -14.16 -30.13 1.59
C ASN A 208 -13.19 -31.07 2.32
N THR A 209 -13.72 -32.16 2.87
CA THR A 209 -12.93 -33.19 3.57
C THR A 209 -11.91 -33.90 2.67
N ASP A 210 -12.20 -33.99 1.37
CA ASP A 210 -11.28 -34.53 0.36
C ASP A 210 -10.15 -33.55 -0.04
N GLY A 211 -10.20 -32.31 0.46
CA GLY A 211 -9.24 -31.25 0.16
C GLY A 211 -9.58 -30.39 -1.06
N SER A 212 -10.68 -30.64 -1.78
CA SER A 212 -11.16 -29.76 -2.84
C SER A 212 -11.71 -28.44 -2.26
N PRO A 213 -11.56 -27.29 -2.94
CA PRO A 213 -12.16 -26.04 -2.49
C PRO A 213 -13.70 -26.11 -2.57
N LEU A 214 -14.38 -25.40 -1.68
CA LEU A 214 -15.83 -25.21 -1.80
C LEU A 214 -16.15 -24.38 -3.05
N THR A 215 -17.23 -24.75 -3.75
CA THR A 215 -17.72 -23.99 -4.90
C THR A 215 -18.51 -22.75 -4.49
N ALA A 216 -18.74 -21.83 -5.43
CA ALA A 216 -19.54 -20.63 -5.16
C ALA A 216 -20.95 -20.95 -4.59
N ASP A 217 -21.62 -22.01 -5.05
CA ASP A 217 -22.92 -22.44 -4.51
C ASP A 217 -22.82 -22.89 -3.05
N GLN A 218 -21.81 -23.69 -2.72
CA GLN A 218 -21.56 -24.15 -1.36
C GLN A 218 -21.20 -22.98 -0.43
N LEU A 219 -20.36 -22.06 -0.90
CA LEU A 219 -19.99 -20.84 -0.17
C LEU A 219 -21.19 -19.93 0.06
N PHE A 220 -22.06 -19.75 -0.94
CA PHE A 220 -23.29 -18.97 -0.80
C PHE A 220 -24.19 -19.52 0.33
N ILE A 221 -24.43 -20.83 0.37
CA ILE A 221 -25.22 -21.49 1.43
C ILE A 221 -24.61 -21.23 2.82
N GLN A 222 -23.28 -21.28 2.93
CA GLN A 222 -22.58 -21.03 4.19
C GLN A 222 -22.68 -19.55 4.61
N LEU A 223 -22.58 -18.62 3.65
CA LEU A 223 -22.75 -17.19 3.89
C LEU A 223 -24.19 -16.84 4.31
N GLU A 224 -25.22 -17.49 3.76
CA GLU A 224 -26.61 -17.33 4.21
C GLU A 224 -26.78 -17.76 5.67
N LYS A 225 -26.17 -18.89 6.08
CA LYS A 225 -26.16 -19.34 7.48
C LYS A 225 -25.50 -18.31 8.39
N ILE A 226 -24.36 -17.74 7.98
CA ILE A 226 -23.65 -16.70 8.72
C ILE A 226 -24.53 -15.48 8.89
N TRP A 227 -25.10 -14.96 7.80
CA TRP A 227 -25.99 -13.80 7.79
C TRP A 227 -27.16 -13.98 8.77
N ASN A 228 -27.88 -15.09 8.66
CA ASN A 228 -29.04 -15.38 9.50
C ASN A 228 -28.68 -15.54 10.99
N THR A 229 -27.45 -15.94 11.32
CA THR A 229 -26.96 -16.08 12.70
C THR A 229 -26.36 -14.78 13.26
N SER A 230 -26.40 -13.69 12.48
CA SER A 230 -25.79 -12.40 12.78
C SER A 230 -26.64 -11.18 12.46
N LEU A 231 -27.97 -11.32 12.45
CA LEU A 231 -28.90 -10.21 12.22
C LEU A 231 -28.88 -9.14 13.31
N GLN A 232 -28.45 -9.49 14.54
CA GLN A 232 -28.39 -8.55 15.64
C GLN A 232 -27.18 -7.62 15.52
N THR A 233 -27.43 -6.31 15.57
CA THR A 233 -26.41 -5.24 15.53
C THR A 233 -25.97 -4.78 16.92
N ASN A 234 -26.44 -5.43 17.99
CA ASN A 234 -26.20 -5.04 19.39
C ASN A 234 -24.96 -5.68 20.03
N LYS A 235 -24.08 -6.30 19.24
CA LYS A 235 -22.83 -6.86 19.76
C LYS A 235 -21.75 -5.81 19.88
N GLU A 236 -20.90 -5.99 20.89
CA GLU A 236 -19.74 -5.14 21.06
C GLU A 236 -18.77 -5.29 19.88
N PRO A 237 -18.30 -4.18 19.28
CA PRO A 237 -17.45 -4.22 18.11
C PRO A 237 -16.01 -4.54 18.46
N ILE A 238 -15.74 -5.79 18.88
CA ILE A 238 -14.41 -6.20 19.37
C ILE A 238 -13.28 -5.92 18.36
N GLY A 239 -13.59 -6.01 17.06
CA GLY A 239 -12.65 -5.72 15.97
C GLY A 239 -12.11 -4.29 15.99
N ILE A 240 -12.86 -3.34 16.56
CA ILE A 240 -12.44 -1.94 16.64
C ILE A 240 -11.20 -1.74 17.51
N LEU A 241 -10.89 -2.66 18.43
CA LEU A 241 -9.66 -2.59 19.23
C LEU A 241 -8.39 -2.55 18.36
N THR A 242 -8.44 -3.21 17.19
CA THR A 242 -7.33 -3.27 16.24
C THR A 242 -7.04 -1.94 15.55
N THR A 243 -7.95 -0.97 15.65
CA THR A 243 -7.81 0.37 15.04
C THR A 243 -7.01 1.34 15.89
N ASN A 244 -6.70 0.99 17.13
CA ASN A 244 -6.09 1.92 18.07
C ASN A 244 -4.56 1.98 17.90
N HIS A 245 -3.94 2.96 18.56
CA HIS A 245 -2.49 3.08 18.65
C HIS A 245 -1.85 1.76 19.11
N ARG A 246 -0.73 1.36 18.48
CA ARG A 246 -0.20 -0.01 18.62
C ARG A 246 0.18 -0.37 20.05
N ASN A 247 0.62 0.60 20.86
CA ASN A 247 0.88 0.36 22.30
C ASN A 247 -0.41 0.16 23.11
N SER A 248 -1.48 0.87 22.78
CA SER A 248 -2.79 0.72 23.44
C SER A 248 -3.39 -0.62 23.05
N TRP A 249 -3.36 -0.95 21.75
CA TRP A 249 -3.82 -2.22 21.25
C TRP A 249 -3.03 -3.40 21.82
N ALA A 250 -1.69 -3.32 21.92
CA ALA A 250 -0.89 -4.39 22.53
C ALA A 250 -1.30 -4.69 23.99
N LYS A 251 -1.67 -3.67 24.77
CA LYS A 251 -2.17 -3.86 26.14
C LYS A 251 -3.55 -4.53 26.15
N ALA A 252 -4.49 -3.99 25.36
CA ALA A 252 -5.84 -4.53 25.26
C ALA A 252 -5.86 -5.97 24.68
N TYR A 253 -5.01 -6.26 23.69
CA TYR A 253 -4.82 -7.59 23.12
C TYR A 253 -4.34 -8.59 24.17
N ASN A 254 -3.31 -8.25 24.96
CA ASN A 254 -2.84 -9.12 26.04
C ASN A 254 -3.92 -9.39 27.08
N ASN A 255 -4.77 -8.39 27.38
CA ASN A 255 -5.91 -8.59 28.27
C ASN A 255 -6.99 -9.50 27.65
N LEU A 256 -7.32 -9.26 26.38
CA LEU A 256 -8.29 -10.04 25.61
C LEU A 256 -7.94 -11.54 25.60
N LEU A 257 -6.66 -11.87 25.47
CA LEU A 257 -6.16 -13.25 25.42
C LEU A 257 -6.16 -14.00 26.76
N LYS A 258 -6.45 -13.34 27.90
CA LYS A 258 -6.53 -14.01 29.21
C LYS A 258 -7.68 -15.01 29.28
N ASP A 259 -8.80 -14.70 28.61
CA ASP A 259 -9.94 -15.60 28.48
C ASP A 259 -9.69 -16.66 27.39
N LYS A 260 -10.01 -17.92 27.70
CA LYS A 260 -9.77 -19.05 26.79
C LYS A 260 -10.58 -18.93 25.50
N THR A 261 -11.85 -18.55 25.57
CA THR A 261 -12.74 -18.42 24.42
C THR A 261 -12.29 -17.28 23.52
N ASN A 262 -11.94 -16.12 24.10
CA ASN A 262 -11.38 -14.99 23.37
C ASN A 262 -10.10 -15.38 22.64
N LYS A 263 -9.18 -16.07 23.33
CA LYS A 263 -7.92 -16.54 22.75
C LYS A 263 -8.13 -17.51 21.59
N GLU A 264 -9.09 -18.42 21.69
CA GLU A 264 -9.45 -19.32 20.61
C GLU A 264 -10.03 -18.57 19.40
N SER A 265 -10.92 -17.59 19.63
CA SER A 265 -11.49 -16.74 18.60
C SER A 265 -10.43 -15.90 17.89
N VAL A 266 -9.54 -15.24 18.63
CA VAL A 266 -8.43 -14.46 18.07
C VAL A 266 -7.51 -15.35 17.23
N ARG A 267 -7.15 -16.54 17.73
CA ARG A 267 -6.30 -17.48 16.98
C ARG A 267 -6.94 -17.95 15.68
N ALA A 268 -8.27 -18.12 15.64
CA ALA A 268 -8.97 -18.45 14.41
C ALA A 268 -8.88 -17.30 13.39
N ILE A 269 -8.99 -16.04 13.83
CA ILE A 269 -8.81 -14.86 12.98
C ILE A 269 -7.36 -14.74 12.47
N GLU A 270 -6.37 -14.88 13.37
CA GLU A 270 -4.95 -14.80 13.01
C GLU A 270 -4.58 -15.84 11.95
N LYS A 271 -5.12 -17.06 12.07
CA LYS A 271 -4.83 -18.18 11.16
C LYS A 271 -5.61 -18.16 9.86
N SER A 272 -6.74 -17.46 9.77
CA SER A 272 -7.61 -17.51 8.58
C SER A 272 -6.85 -17.15 7.30
N ILE A 273 -7.25 -17.70 6.15
CA ILE A 273 -6.60 -17.40 4.86
C ILE A 273 -6.70 -15.89 4.55
N CYS A 274 -7.88 -15.33 4.73
CA CYS A 274 -8.19 -13.91 4.65
C CYS A 274 -9.46 -13.64 5.49
N THR A 275 -9.87 -12.37 5.59
CA THR A 275 -11.17 -12.00 6.13
C THR A 275 -12.09 -11.44 5.04
N VAL A 276 -13.38 -11.77 5.11
CA VAL A 276 -14.45 -11.20 4.27
C VAL A 276 -15.41 -10.42 5.17
N CYS A 277 -15.61 -9.15 4.86
CA CYS A 277 -16.45 -8.22 5.60
C CYS A 277 -17.74 -7.98 4.82
N LEU A 278 -18.88 -8.42 5.37
CA LEU A 278 -20.20 -8.14 4.84
C LEU A 278 -20.69 -6.85 5.50
N ASP A 279 -20.63 -5.76 4.76
CA ASP A 279 -20.82 -4.41 5.28
C ASP A 279 -22.26 -3.93 5.13
N ALA A 280 -22.72 -3.22 6.14
CA ALA A 280 -23.95 -2.46 6.10
C ALA A 280 -23.81 -1.25 5.15
N PRO A 281 -24.92 -0.72 4.62
CA PRO A 281 -24.89 0.46 3.76
C PRO A 281 -24.35 1.68 4.50
N MET A 282 -23.56 2.50 3.79
CA MET A 282 -23.11 3.79 4.29
C MET A 282 -24.25 4.84 4.19
N PRO A 283 -24.23 5.90 5.01
CA PRO A 283 -25.16 7.02 4.86
C PRO A 283 -25.14 7.58 3.43
N ARG A 284 -26.32 7.85 2.87
CA ARG A 284 -26.43 8.41 1.52
C ARG A 284 -25.74 9.77 1.45
N VAL A 285 -25.01 9.98 0.37
CA VAL A 285 -24.28 11.21 0.06
C VAL A 285 -24.57 11.63 -1.38
N SER A 286 -24.20 12.84 -1.76
CA SER A 286 -24.26 13.24 -3.18
C SER A 286 -23.29 12.41 -4.03
N GLU A 287 -23.61 12.26 -5.32
CA GLU A 287 -22.79 11.51 -6.27
C GLU A 287 -21.34 12.02 -6.33
N ASP A 288 -21.13 13.35 -6.21
CA ASP A 288 -19.81 13.99 -6.29
C ASP A 288 -18.82 13.56 -5.19
N ILE A 289 -19.34 13.09 -4.05
CA ILE A 289 -18.54 12.61 -2.91
C ILE A 289 -18.71 11.12 -2.64
N TYR A 290 -19.53 10.42 -3.43
CA TYR A 290 -19.77 8.98 -3.27
C TYR A 290 -18.47 8.17 -3.33
N LYS A 291 -17.64 8.38 -4.35
CA LYS A 291 -16.34 7.68 -4.49
C LYS A 291 -15.40 7.95 -3.31
N SER A 292 -15.36 9.19 -2.82
CA SER A 292 -14.59 9.54 -1.61
C SER A 292 -15.13 8.83 -0.36
N ARG A 293 -16.46 8.75 -0.20
CA ARG A 293 -17.10 8.05 0.91
C ARG A 293 -16.81 6.55 0.88
N VAL A 294 -16.82 5.93 -0.30
CA VAL A 294 -16.45 4.53 -0.48
C VAL A 294 -14.98 4.31 -0.15
N ALA A 295 -14.07 5.20 -0.58
CA ALA A 295 -12.66 5.12 -0.20
C ALA A 295 -12.47 5.17 1.32
N ALA A 296 -13.16 6.08 2.01
CA ALA A 296 -13.19 6.16 3.47
C ALA A 296 -13.73 4.87 4.13
N GLN A 297 -14.79 4.27 3.57
CA GLN A 297 -15.31 2.97 4.04
C GLN A 297 -14.27 1.85 3.89
N MET A 298 -13.57 1.79 2.76
CA MET A 298 -12.54 0.77 2.54
C MET A 298 -11.34 1.00 3.46
N LEU A 299 -10.92 2.24 3.67
CA LEU A 299 -9.74 2.58 4.45
C LEU A 299 -9.92 2.40 5.96
N HIS A 300 -11.06 2.81 6.51
CA HIS A 300 -11.28 2.83 7.96
C HIS A 300 -12.68 2.41 8.42
N GLY A 301 -13.60 2.07 7.51
CA GLY A 301 -14.95 1.59 7.84
C GLY A 301 -15.96 2.69 8.20
N GLY A 302 -15.60 3.97 8.05
CA GLY A 302 -16.52 5.10 8.22
C GLY A 302 -16.75 5.61 9.65
N GLY A 303 -16.33 4.90 10.69
CA GLY A 303 -16.45 5.31 12.09
C GLY A 303 -17.09 4.24 12.99
N SER A 304 -17.02 4.45 14.30
CA SER A 304 -17.43 3.46 15.31
C SER A 304 -18.90 3.02 15.26
N ARG A 305 -19.78 3.83 14.68
CA ARG A 305 -21.22 3.55 14.51
C ARG A 305 -21.56 2.90 13.17
N LEU A 306 -20.57 2.75 12.28
CA LEU A 306 -20.71 2.20 10.93
C LEU A 306 -19.95 0.88 10.86
N ASN A 307 -19.11 0.69 9.84
CA ASN A 307 -18.48 -0.59 9.52
C ASN A 307 -17.08 -0.76 10.14
N SER A 308 -16.56 0.22 10.89
CA SER A 308 -15.21 0.12 11.48
C SER A 308 -15.03 -1.03 12.47
N GLY A 309 -16.08 -1.40 13.20
CA GLY A 309 -16.08 -2.58 14.07
C GLY A 309 -16.18 -3.91 13.31
N ASN A 310 -16.54 -3.85 12.01
CA ASN A 310 -16.76 -5.00 11.14
C ASN A 310 -15.44 -5.39 10.42
N ARG A 311 -14.33 -5.32 11.16
CA ARG A 311 -12.95 -5.41 10.66
C ARG A 311 -12.04 -6.02 11.71
N TRP A 312 -10.91 -6.55 11.26
CA TRP A 312 -9.75 -6.90 12.08
C TRP A 312 -8.49 -6.40 11.37
N PHE A 313 -8.05 -5.17 11.68
CA PHE A 313 -7.01 -4.45 10.91
C PHE A 313 -5.60 -5.01 11.03
N ASP A 314 -5.38 -5.94 11.97
CA ASP A 314 -4.17 -6.75 12.01
C ASP A 314 -4.13 -7.82 10.89
N LYS A 315 -5.29 -8.16 10.30
CA LYS A 315 -5.35 -9.17 9.25
C LYS A 315 -4.77 -8.61 7.95
N THR A 316 -3.86 -9.37 7.36
CA THR A 316 -3.16 -8.94 6.14
C THR A 316 -4.11 -8.63 4.98
N LEU A 317 -5.15 -9.43 4.78
CA LEU A 317 -6.15 -9.21 3.72
C LEU A 317 -7.56 -9.23 4.28
N GLN A 318 -8.28 -8.13 4.06
CA GLN A 318 -9.69 -8.00 4.37
C GLN A 318 -10.45 -7.53 3.12
N PHE A 319 -11.25 -8.40 2.54
CA PHE A 319 -12.13 -8.07 1.42
C PHE A 319 -13.46 -7.54 1.95
N ILE A 320 -13.95 -6.47 1.37
CA ILE A 320 -15.13 -5.73 1.86
C ILE A 320 -16.19 -5.73 0.76
N ILE A 321 -17.39 -6.19 1.10
CA ILE A 321 -18.55 -6.21 0.21
C ILE A 321 -19.69 -5.50 0.93
N ALA A 322 -19.98 -4.26 0.52
CA ALA A 322 -21.08 -3.47 1.05
C ALA A 322 -22.40 -3.85 0.40
N GLU A 323 -23.49 -3.66 1.13
CA GLU A 323 -24.86 -3.96 0.66
C GLU A 323 -25.27 -3.09 -0.55
N ASP A 324 -24.67 -1.91 -0.74
CA ASP A 324 -25.01 -0.96 -1.81
C ASP A 324 -24.31 -1.24 -3.15
N GLY A 325 -23.58 -2.35 -3.28
CA GLY A 325 -22.77 -2.68 -4.46
C GLY A 325 -21.30 -2.26 -4.35
N SER A 326 -20.93 -1.41 -3.39
CA SER A 326 -19.53 -1.01 -3.20
C SER A 326 -18.69 -2.20 -2.72
N CYS A 327 -17.50 -2.35 -3.29
CA CYS A 327 -16.57 -3.37 -2.83
C CYS A 327 -15.12 -2.90 -2.92
N GLY A 328 -14.24 -3.62 -2.23
CA GLY A 328 -12.85 -3.24 -2.10
C GLY A 328 -12.09 -4.16 -1.16
N LEU A 329 -10.92 -3.68 -0.74
CA LEU A 329 -10.16 -4.33 0.33
C LEU A 329 -9.42 -3.31 1.18
N VAL A 330 -8.98 -3.73 2.36
CA VAL A 330 -7.88 -3.09 3.10
C VAL A 330 -6.85 -4.15 3.40
N TYR A 331 -5.56 -3.79 3.29
CA TYR A 331 -4.47 -4.72 3.55
C TYR A 331 -3.46 -4.17 4.56
N GLU A 332 -2.95 -5.03 5.43
CA GLU A 332 -1.87 -4.67 6.36
C GLU A 332 -0.55 -4.64 5.58
N HIS A 333 0.21 -3.55 5.74
CA HIS A 333 1.28 -3.20 4.81
C HIS A 333 2.61 -3.95 5.06
N ALA A 334 2.82 -4.49 6.27
CA ALA A 334 4.11 -5.06 6.62
C ALA A 334 4.45 -6.31 5.77
N PRO A 335 3.52 -7.22 5.40
CA PRO A 335 3.81 -8.36 4.53
C PRO A 335 4.13 -8.03 3.06
N SER A 336 3.55 -6.98 2.48
CA SER A 336 3.62 -6.74 1.02
C SER A 336 3.45 -5.26 0.65
N GLU A 337 3.91 -4.93 -0.55
CA GLU A 337 3.60 -3.68 -1.27
C GLU A 337 2.30 -3.82 -2.09
N GLY A 338 1.89 -2.73 -2.76
CA GLY A 338 0.72 -2.69 -3.63
C GLY A 338 0.72 -3.62 -4.86
N PRO A 339 1.82 -3.81 -5.61
CA PRO A 339 1.79 -4.61 -6.85
C PRO A 339 1.31 -6.07 -6.69
N PRO A 340 1.76 -6.85 -5.67
CA PRO A 340 1.19 -8.17 -5.42
C PRO A 340 -0.30 -8.16 -5.06
N ILE A 341 -0.76 -7.12 -4.36
CA ILE A 341 -2.17 -6.95 -3.97
C ILE A 341 -3.04 -6.70 -5.22
N VAL A 342 -2.61 -5.83 -6.13
CA VAL A 342 -3.39 -5.59 -7.36
C VAL A 342 -3.31 -6.73 -8.35
N ALA A 343 -2.22 -7.49 -8.40
CA ALA A 343 -2.16 -8.72 -9.20
C ALA A 343 -3.16 -9.79 -8.69
N LEU A 344 -3.31 -9.91 -7.37
CA LEU A 344 -4.35 -10.74 -6.74
C LEU A 344 -5.76 -10.22 -7.11
N LEU A 345 -5.99 -8.91 -6.98
CA LEU A 345 -7.28 -8.29 -7.31
C LEU A 345 -7.67 -8.47 -8.78
N ASP A 346 -6.73 -8.23 -9.70
CA ASP A 346 -6.95 -8.42 -11.15
C ASP A 346 -7.36 -9.86 -11.45
N HIS A 347 -6.72 -10.83 -10.79
CA HIS A 347 -7.09 -12.24 -10.94
C HIS A 347 -8.49 -12.53 -10.40
N ILE A 348 -8.81 -12.04 -9.21
CA ILE A 348 -10.13 -12.26 -8.59
C ILE A 348 -11.24 -11.63 -9.43
N VAL A 349 -11.08 -10.37 -9.85
CA VAL A 349 -12.09 -9.64 -10.63
C VAL A 349 -12.30 -10.28 -12.00
N GLU A 350 -11.24 -10.82 -12.62
CA GLU A 350 -11.40 -11.59 -13.85
C GLU A 350 -12.08 -12.94 -13.58
N PHE A 351 -11.77 -13.59 -12.45
CA PHE A 351 -12.41 -14.83 -12.05
C PHE A 351 -13.92 -14.65 -11.84
N THR A 352 -14.37 -13.56 -11.19
CA THR A 352 -15.80 -13.32 -10.92
C THR A 352 -16.63 -13.13 -12.19
N LYS A 353 -16.00 -12.81 -13.34
CA LYS A 353 -16.67 -12.69 -14.63
C LYS A 353 -16.83 -14.01 -15.38
N LYS A 354 -16.13 -15.08 -14.95
CA LYS A 354 -16.21 -16.38 -15.61
C LYS A 354 -17.60 -17.00 -15.38
N PRO A 355 -18.21 -17.60 -16.41
CA PRO A 355 -19.48 -18.29 -16.25
C PRO A 355 -19.32 -19.48 -15.29
N GLU A 356 -20.38 -19.79 -14.54
CA GLU A 356 -20.36 -20.94 -13.62
C GLU A 356 -20.30 -22.26 -14.41
N VAL A 357 -19.28 -23.06 -14.14
CA VAL A 357 -19.10 -24.37 -14.78
C VAL A 357 -19.61 -25.43 -13.81
N SER A 358 -20.88 -25.82 -13.99
CA SER A 358 -21.62 -26.87 -13.28
C SER A 358 -22.14 -26.54 -11.86
N LYS A 359 -23.37 -27.02 -11.58
CA LYS A 359 -23.96 -27.02 -10.23
C LYS A 359 -23.34 -28.16 -9.43
N SER A 360 -22.85 -27.85 -8.23
CA SER A 360 -22.28 -28.87 -7.36
C SER A 360 -23.37 -29.73 -6.73
N PRO A 361 -23.12 -31.04 -6.49
CA PRO A 361 -24.05 -31.87 -5.74
C PRO A 361 -24.24 -31.32 -4.32
N THR A 362 -25.49 -31.25 -3.88
CA THR A 362 -25.87 -30.71 -2.57
C THR A 362 -25.48 -31.67 -1.44
N VAL A 363 -24.25 -31.58 -0.97
CA VAL A 363 -23.78 -32.30 0.23
C VAL A 363 -24.09 -31.46 1.48
N PRO A 364 -24.54 -32.07 2.60
CA PRO A 364 -24.72 -31.34 3.85
C PRO A 364 -23.42 -30.67 4.33
N LEU A 365 -23.44 -29.33 4.44
CA LEU A 365 -22.30 -28.54 4.92
C LEU A 365 -22.46 -28.20 6.41
N PRO A 366 -21.37 -28.27 7.22
CA PRO A 366 -21.42 -27.95 8.65
C PRO A 366 -21.78 -26.48 8.88
N MET A 367 -22.35 -26.16 10.05
CA MET A 367 -22.63 -24.78 10.44
C MET A 367 -21.31 -24.01 10.65
N PRO A 368 -21.09 -22.84 10.01
CA PRO A 368 -19.93 -22.00 10.28
C PRO A 368 -19.83 -21.64 11.76
N LYS A 369 -18.65 -21.79 12.35
CA LYS A 369 -18.46 -21.64 13.79
C LYS A 369 -18.40 -20.16 14.15
N LYS A 370 -19.38 -19.69 14.94
CA LYS A 370 -19.37 -18.34 15.50
C LYS A 370 -18.22 -18.19 16.50
N LEU A 371 -17.36 -17.21 16.28
CA LEU A 371 -16.25 -16.85 17.15
C LEU A 371 -16.77 -15.90 18.24
N ARG A 372 -16.94 -16.44 19.45
CA ARG A 372 -17.50 -15.70 20.58
C ARG A 372 -16.42 -14.92 21.31
N PHE A 373 -16.81 -13.78 21.87
CA PHE A 373 -15.98 -12.98 22.75
C PHE A 373 -16.70 -12.72 24.07
N ASN A 374 -16.06 -13.12 25.17
CA ASN A 374 -16.48 -12.82 26.53
C ASN A 374 -16.02 -11.41 26.87
N ILE A 375 -16.97 -10.49 27.03
CA ILE A 375 -16.70 -9.08 27.28
C ILE A 375 -16.69 -8.82 28.78
N THR A 376 -15.54 -8.41 29.30
CA THR A 376 -15.38 -7.92 30.68
C THR A 376 -15.53 -6.39 30.72
N PRO A 377 -15.73 -5.79 31.91
CA PRO A 377 -15.74 -4.32 32.03
C PRO A 377 -14.47 -3.65 31.51
N GLU A 378 -13.30 -4.30 31.68
CA GLU A 378 -12.02 -3.80 31.17
C GLU A 378 -11.97 -3.82 29.64
N ILE A 379 -12.37 -4.93 29.01
CA ILE A 379 -12.44 -5.04 27.54
C ILE A 379 -13.45 -4.02 26.98
N LYS A 380 -14.59 -3.85 27.64
CA LYS A 380 -15.59 -2.84 27.23
C LYS A 380 -15.01 -1.42 27.28
N ASN A 381 -14.27 -1.08 28.32
CA ASN A 381 -13.58 0.20 28.42
C ASN A 381 -12.52 0.38 27.32
N ASP A 382 -11.75 -0.65 26.99
CA ASP A 382 -10.79 -0.62 25.88
C ASP A 382 -11.50 -0.39 24.53
N ILE A 383 -12.68 -1.00 24.33
CA ILE A 383 -13.52 -0.80 23.15
C ILE A 383 -13.97 0.66 23.05
N GLU A 384 -14.46 1.26 24.15
CA GLU A 384 -14.88 2.66 24.13
C GLU A 384 -13.71 3.63 23.85
N LYS A 385 -12.53 3.36 24.40
CA LYS A 385 -11.31 4.13 24.07
C LYS A 385 -10.93 4.00 22.60
N ALA A 386 -11.02 2.80 22.03
CA ALA A 386 -10.75 2.57 20.61
C ALA A 386 -11.78 3.27 19.71
N LYS A 387 -13.06 3.28 20.08
CA LYS A 387 -14.10 4.06 19.38
C LYS A 387 -13.78 5.55 19.36
N GLN A 388 -13.42 6.12 20.51
CA GLN A 388 -13.07 7.54 20.62
C GLN A 388 -11.86 7.89 19.75
N ASN A 389 -10.77 7.11 19.88
CA ASN A 389 -9.56 7.33 19.09
C ASN A 389 -9.83 7.24 17.58
N LEU A 390 -10.60 6.24 17.14
CA LEU A 390 -10.93 6.10 15.73
C LEU A 390 -11.81 7.24 15.23
N ASN A 391 -12.83 7.66 15.98
CA ASN A 391 -13.69 8.76 15.53
C ASN A 391 -12.87 10.04 15.32
N ILE A 392 -11.93 10.36 16.21
CA ILE A 392 -10.98 11.48 16.02
C ILE A 392 -10.21 11.33 14.70
N MET A 393 -9.65 10.14 14.44
CA MET A 393 -8.90 9.89 13.20
C MET A 393 -9.78 10.01 11.94
N VAL A 394 -11.03 9.55 12.01
CA VAL A 394 -11.98 9.61 10.88
C VAL A 394 -12.43 11.04 10.62
N GLU A 395 -12.62 11.85 11.66
CA GLU A 395 -12.96 13.26 11.54
C GLU A 395 -11.78 14.10 11.02
N ASP A 396 -10.55 13.72 11.36
CA ASP A 396 -9.34 14.41 10.90
C ASP A 396 -8.94 14.07 9.46
N LEU A 397 -9.37 12.94 8.91
CA LEU A 397 -9.02 12.57 7.53
C LEU A 397 -9.87 13.34 6.50
N ASP A 398 -9.20 14.09 5.62
CA ASP A 398 -9.78 14.60 4.37
C ASP A 398 -9.39 13.66 3.22
N ILE A 399 -10.37 13.21 2.42
CA ILE A 399 -10.11 12.33 1.27
C ILE A 399 -10.95 12.72 0.05
N LYS A 400 -10.28 12.92 -1.08
CA LYS A 400 -10.88 13.15 -2.40
C LYS A 400 -10.47 12.07 -3.37
N VAL A 401 -11.45 11.34 -3.90
CA VAL A 401 -11.26 10.51 -5.09
C VAL A 401 -11.65 11.31 -6.33
N MET A 402 -10.76 11.34 -7.31
CA MET A 402 -10.95 12.01 -8.59
C MET A 402 -10.71 11.02 -9.72
N VAL A 403 -11.64 10.94 -10.68
CA VAL A 403 -11.40 10.22 -11.93
C VAL A 403 -11.16 11.26 -13.01
N PHE A 404 -9.91 11.30 -13.48
CA PHE A 404 -9.47 12.22 -14.51
C PHE A 404 -9.79 11.64 -15.89
N HIS A 405 -10.88 12.12 -16.50
CA HIS A 405 -11.43 11.57 -17.75
C HIS A 405 -10.84 12.17 -19.03
N GLN A 406 -9.96 13.17 -18.93
CA GLN A 406 -9.52 13.95 -20.08
C GLN A 406 -8.49 13.21 -20.96
N PHE A 407 -7.70 12.33 -20.34
CA PHE A 407 -6.79 11.37 -20.98
C PHE A 407 -6.23 10.39 -19.94
N GLY A 408 -5.62 9.30 -20.42
CA GLY A 408 -4.86 8.35 -19.61
C GLY A 408 -3.43 8.23 -20.08
N LYS A 409 -2.87 7.02 -19.99
CA LYS A 409 -1.50 6.72 -20.46
C LYS A 409 -1.31 6.99 -21.95
N GLY A 410 -2.38 7.02 -22.75
CA GLY A 410 -2.30 7.24 -24.20
C GLY A 410 -1.59 8.54 -24.58
N PHE A 411 -1.93 9.66 -23.93
CA PHE A 411 -1.37 10.97 -24.28
C PHE A 411 0.13 11.11 -23.95
N PRO A 412 0.61 10.85 -22.71
CA PRO A 412 2.05 10.94 -22.44
C PRO A 412 2.88 10.01 -23.34
N LYS A 413 2.36 8.81 -23.67
CA LYS A 413 3.02 7.90 -24.61
C LYS A 413 3.11 8.49 -26.03
N SER A 414 2.10 9.20 -26.53
CA SER A 414 2.17 9.83 -27.86
C SER A 414 3.26 10.91 -27.93
N GLU A 415 3.54 11.56 -26.80
CA GLU A 415 4.65 12.51 -26.63
C GLU A 415 6.01 11.86 -26.32
N LYS A 416 6.07 10.52 -26.32
CA LYS A 416 7.25 9.71 -25.92
C LYS A 416 7.73 10.01 -24.49
N ILE A 417 6.82 10.38 -23.61
CA ILE A 417 7.05 10.64 -22.19
C ILE A 417 6.52 9.45 -21.37
N SER A 418 7.22 9.10 -20.27
CA SER A 418 6.69 8.11 -19.32
C SER A 418 5.40 8.66 -18.70
N PRO A 419 4.26 7.94 -18.76
CA PRO A 419 3.02 8.40 -18.12
C PRO A 419 3.18 8.68 -16.63
N ASP A 420 4.01 7.89 -15.94
CA ASP A 420 4.30 8.05 -14.52
C ASP A 420 5.03 9.36 -14.23
N ALA A 421 6.13 9.60 -14.95
CA ALA A 421 6.89 10.85 -14.83
C ALA A 421 6.01 12.07 -15.17
N PHE A 422 5.15 11.96 -16.18
CA PHE A 422 4.22 13.03 -16.53
C PHE A 422 3.27 13.37 -15.36
N ILE A 423 2.70 12.35 -14.70
CA ILE A 423 1.82 12.54 -13.53
C ILE A 423 2.59 13.13 -12.35
N GLN A 424 3.80 12.63 -12.07
CA GLN A 424 4.65 13.13 -10.99
C GLN A 424 5.00 14.61 -11.19
N LEU A 425 5.33 15.03 -12.41
CA LEU A 425 5.60 16.45 -12.71
C LEU A 425 4.33 17.31 -12.66
N ALA A 426 3.17 16.77 -13.02
CA ALA A 426 1.90 17.46 -12.82
C ALA A 426 1.61 17.69 -11.33
N LEU A 427 1.96 16.73 -10.47
CA LEU A 427 1.83 16.89 -9.02
C LEU A 427 2.79 17.93 -8.47
N GLN A 428 4.05 17.95 -8.94
CA GLN A 428 5.00 19.01 -8.57
C GLN A 428 4.50 20.39 -8.98
N LEU A 429 3.93 20.53 -10.19
CA LEU A 429 3.34 21.78 -10.67
C LEU A 429 2.13 22.20 -9.84
N ALA A 430 1.23 21.26 -9.53
CA ALA A 430 0.07 21.51 -8.69
C ALA A 430 0.46 22.02 -7.30
N TYR A 431 1.43 21.36 -6.66
CA TYR A 431 1.96 21.77 -5.37
C TYR A 431 2.60 23.15 -5.44
N TYR A 432 3.48 23.39 -6.41
CA TYR A 432 4.16 24.68 -6.56
C TYR A 432 3.17 25.84 -6.78
N ARG A 433 2.10 25.63 -7.56
CA ARG A 433 1.03 26.62 -7.77
C ARG A 433 0.23 26.92 -6.51
N MET A 434 0.12 25.97 -5.58
CA MET A 434 -0.60 26.15 -4.32
C MET A 434 0.25 26.87 -3.26
N TYR A 435 1.54 26.51 -3.17
CA TYR A 435 2.39 26.89 -2.05
C TYR A 435 3.53 27.85 -2.42
N GLY A 436 3.83 28.03 -3.70
CA GLY A 436 4.92 28.92 -4.17
C GLY A 436 6.33 28.38 -3.95
N HIS A 437 6.46 27.16 -3.42
CA HIS A 437 7.73 26.47 -3.20
C HIS A 437 7.59 24.96 -3.44
N ALA A 438 8.72 24.26 -3.58
CA ALA A 438 8.76 22.80 -3.64
C ALA A 438 8.77 22.19 -2.22
N CYS A 439 8.58 20.88 -2.12
CA CYS A 439 8.63 20.15 -0.84
C CYS A 439 9.31 18.80 -1.01
N ALA A 440 9.66 18.12 0.09
CA ALA A 440 10.14 16.75 -0.01
C ALA A 440 9.02 15.83 -0.53
N THR A 441 9.26 15.18 -1.67
CA THR A 441 8.31 14.26 -2.29
C THR A 441 8.85 12.83 -2.30
N TYR A 442 8.08 11.90 -1.75
CA TYR A 442 8.31 10.45 -1.81
C TYR A 442 7.48 9.83 -2.93
N GLU A 443 8.10 8.99 -3.73
CA GLU A 443 7.44 8.01 -4.58
C GLU A 443 8.04 6.61 -4.36
N SER A 444 7.19 5.59 -4.28
CA SER A 444 7.63 4.21 -4.07
C SER A 444 8.26 3.60 -5.32
N ALA A 445 9.52 3.17 -5.23
CA ALA A 445 10.19 2.37 -6.25
C ALA A 445 10.26 0.90 -5.84
N SER A 446 9.77 -0.01 -6.69
CA SER A 446 9.89 -1.45 -6.46
C SER A 446 11.34 -1.94 -6.62
N LEU A 447 11.86 -2.59 -5.57
CA LEU A 447 13.16 -3.29 -5.59
C LEU A 447 13.02 -4.78 -5.90
N ARG A 448 11.88 -5.24 -6.41
CA ARG A 448 11.63 -6.67 -6.65
C ARG A 448 12.58 -7.30 -7.69
N MET A 449 13.39 -6.54 -8.42
CA MET A 449 14.47 -7.10 -9.24
C MET A 449 15.55 -7.81 -8.40
N PHE A 450 15.55 -7.59 -7.09
CA PHE A 450 16.48 -8.21 -6.14
C PHE A 450 15.75 -9.19 -5.22
N ARG A 451 16.47 -10.22 -4.75
CA ARG A 451 15.97 -11.19 -3.78
C ARG A 451 15.47 -10.48 -2.52
N LEU A 452 14.24 -10.81 -2.11
CA LEU A 452 13.51 -10.19 -0.99
C LEU A 452 13.34 -8.66 -1.09
N GLY A 453 13.51 -8.08 -2.29
CA GLY A 453 13.35 -6.65 -2.52
C GLY A 453 11.94 -6.15 -2.19
N ARG A 454 11.88 -5.04 -1.44
CA ARG A 454 10.67 -4.28 -1.12
C ARG A 454 10.66 -2.99 -1.92
N THR A 455 11.00 -1.87 -1.29
CA THR A 455 10.96 -0.54 -1.91
C THR A 455 12.19 0.30 -1.61
N ASP A 456 12.51 1.19 -2.53
CA ASP A 456 13.32 2.38 -2.31
C ASP A 456 12.46 3.64 -2.58
N THR A 457 13.09 4.81 -2.56
CA THR A 457 12.46 6.10 -2.77
C THR A 457 12.90 6.70 -4.11
N ILE A 458 11.93 7.12 -4.91
CA ILE A 458 12.13 8.10 -5.98
C ILE A 458 11.80 9.46 -5.36
N ARG A 459 12.73 10.42 -5.50
CA ARG A 459 12.50 11.81 -5.08
C ARG A 459 12.00 12.59 -6.27
N SER A 460 10.69 12.80 -6.37
CA SER A 460 10.07 13.48 -7.51
C SER A 460 10.49 14.96 -7.60
N THR A 461 10.79 15.56 -6.45
CA THR A 461 11.32 16.91 -6.36
C THR A 461 12.82 16.91 -6.65
N SER A 462 13.18 17.54 -7.75
CA SER A 462 14.53 17.68 -8.27
C SER A 462 14.78 19.10 -8.78
N VAL A 463 16.04 19.42 -9.04
CA VAL A 463 16.44 20.69 -9.67
C VAL A 463 15.71 20.91 -11.01
N ASP A 464 15.55 19.87 -11.84
CA ASP A 464 14.85 19.99 -13.12
C ASP A 464 13.33 20.17 -12.93
N SER A 465 12.73 19.48 -11.95
CA SER A 465 11.31 19.69 -11.62
C SER A 465 11.06 21.12 -11.15
N LEU A 466 11.94 21.68 -10.30
CA LEU A 466 11.81 23.03 -9.78
C LEU A 466 11.92 24.07 -10.90
N LYS A 467 12.91 23.92 -11.80
CA LYS A 467 13.06 24.78 -12.97
C LYS A 467 11.83 24.75 -13.87
N PHE A 468 11.25 23.57 -14.10
CA PHE A 468 10.02 23.43 -14.87
C PHE A 468 8.85 24.17 -14.21
N VAL A 469 8.55 23.90 -12.95
CA VAL A 469 7.38 24.51 -12.29
C VAL A 469 7.51 26.02 -12.14
N GLN A 470 8.73 26.54 -11.91
CA GLN A 470 9.03 27.97 -11.92
C GLN A 470 8.81 28.63 -13.29
N SER A 471 9.09 27.89 -14.37
CA SER A 471 8.93 28.41 -15.73
C SER A 471 7.49 28.39 -16.23
N MET A 472 6.67 27.44 -15.78
CA MET A 472 5.37 27.12 -16.39
C MET A 472 4.43 28.34 -16.45
N ASP A 473 4.32 29.05 -15.32
CA ASP A 473 3.44 30.21 -15.19
C ASP A 473 4.18 31.56 -15.34
N SER A 474 5.47 31.54 -15.69
CA SER A 474 6.23 32.76 -15.95
C SER A 474 5.80 33.40 -17.29
N PRO A 475 5.52 34.71 -17.32
CA PRO A 475 5.23 35.42 -18.57
C PRO A 475 6.48 35.64 -19.44
N ASP A 476 7.66 35.57 -18.85
CA ASP A 476 8.95 35.84 -19.52
C ASP A 476 9.48 34.63 -20.30
N LYS A 477 8.77 33.50 -20.24
CA LYS A 477 9.18 32.22 -20.83
C LYS A 477 8.27 31.88 -22.00
N SER A 478 8.88 31.56 -23.14
CA SER A 478 8.14 31.07 -24.31
C SER A 478 7.56 29.67 -24.06
N ASP A 479 6.47 29.32 -24.75
CA ASP A 479 5.89 27.97 -24.67
C ASP A 479 6.89 26.89 -25.08
N GLN A 480 7.77 27.18 -26.03
CA GLN A 480 8.83 26.26 -26.43
C GLN A 480 9.81 25.99 -25.27
N GLU A 481 10.25 27.05 -24.58
CA GLU A 481 11.16 26.91 -23.43
C GLU A 481 10.51 26.13 -22.28
N LYS A 482 9.25 26.44 -21.96
CA LYS A 482 8.46 25.71 -20.95
C LYS A 482 8.33 24.23 -21.31
N ALA A 483 8.02 23.92 -22.58
CA ALA A 483 7.88 22.55 -23.05
C ALA A 483 9.20 21.77 -22.99
N ASP A 484 10.33 22.43 -23.28
CA ASP A 484 11.65 21.81 -23.19
C ASP A 484 12.07 21.55 -21.74
N LEU A 485 11.74 22.46 -20.82
CA LEU A 485 11.93 22.24 -19.38
C LEU A 485 11.05 21.11 -18.85
N LEU A 486 9.78 21.01 -19.29
CA LEU A 486 8.91 19.88 -18.97
C LEU A 486 9.49 18.53 -19.45
N ARG A 487 9.97 18.49 -20.70
CA ARG A 487 10.60 17.28 -21.28
C ARG A 487 11.88 16.89 -20.53
N ARG A 488 12.69 17.88 -20.14
CA ARG A 488 13.89 17.63 -19.33
C ARG A 488 13.53 17.10 -17.95
N ALA A 489 12.56 17.71 -17.28
CA ALA A 489 12.13 17.30 -15.94
C ALA A 489 11.53 15.89 -15.92
N THR A 490 10.71 15.55 -16.93
CA THR A 490 10.14 14.20 -17.08
C THR A 490 11.21 13.15 -17.42
N GLN A 491 12.24 13.51 -18.20
CA GLN A 491 13.39 12.64 -18.46
C GLN A 491 14.25 12.43 -17.20
N ALA A 492 14.55 13.49 -16.45
CA ALA A 492 15.29 13.40 -15.18
C ALA A 492 14.55 12.53 -14.16
N HIS A 493 13.22 12.70 -14.05
CA HIS A 493 12.40 11.84 -13.19
C HIS A 493 12.49 10.37 -13.60
N ARG A 494 12.39 10.06 -14.90
CA ARG A 494 12.56 8.70 -15.41
C ARG A 494 13.94 8.12 -15.09
N GLU A 495 14.99 8.93 -15.16
CA GLU A 495 16.36 8.50 -14.79
C GLU A 495 16.45 8.16 -13.30
N TYR A 496 15.79 8.94 -12.43
CA TYR A 496 15.68 8.60 -11.00
C TYR A 496 14.87 7.32 -10.78
N THR A 497 13.78 7.10 -11.50
CA THR A 497 13.01 5.85 -11.47
C THR A 497 13.90 4.66 -11.87
N ASP A 498 14.59 4.74 -13.01
CA ASP A 498 15.46 3.68 -13.53
C ASP A 498 16.63 3.39 -12.57
N MET A 499 17.17 4.44 -11.93
CA MET A 499 18.19 4.33 -10.89
C MET A 499 17.64 3.59 -9.65
N ALA A 500 16.46 3.98 -9.16
CA ALA A 500 15.86 3.43 -7.94
C ALA A 500 15.51 1.94 -8.10
N ILE A 501 14.85 1.55 -9.19
CA ILE A 501 14.50 0.13 -9.44
C ILE A 501 15.74 -0.76 -9.62
N ARG A 502 16.89 -0.18 -9.97
CA ARG A 502 18.19 -0.85 -10.07
C ARG A 502 18.98 -0.82 -8.76
N GLY A 503 18.36 -0.41 -7.64
CA GLY A 503 18.99 -0.42 -6.31
C GLY A 503 20.08 0.63 -6.15
N ASN A 504 20.00 1.75 -6.88
CA ASN A 504 20.98 2.84 -6.83
C ASN A 504 20.39 4.16 -6.28
N ALA A 505 19.20 4.13 -5.69
CA ALA A 505 18.64 5.24 -4.95
C ALA A 505 19.34 5.43 -3.60
N ILE A 506 19.06 6.56 -2.95
CA ILE A 506 19.85 7.05 -1.81
C ILE A 506 19.21 6.75 -0.46
N ASP A 507 17.88 6.75 -0.38
CA ASP A 507 17.16 6.78 0.89
C ASP A 507 17.37 5.53 1.73
N ARG A 508 17.23 4.34 1.13
CA ARG A 508 17.50 3.09 1.87
C ARG A 508 18.97 2.94 2.22
N HIS A 509 19.88 3.46 1.41
CA HIS A 509 21.30 3.42 1.72
C HIS A 509 21.64 4.33 2.92
N LEU A 510 21.15 5.57 2.93
CA LEU A 510 21.29 6.49 4.07
C LEU A 510 20.67 5.89 5.35
N LEU A 511 19.48 5.29 5.25
CA LEU A 511 18.88 4.55 6.37
C LEU A 511 19.79 3.42 6.84
N GLY A 512 20.34 2.63 5.91
CA GLY A 512 21.29 1.57 6.21
C GLY A 512 22.49 2.07 7.01
N LEU A 513 23.11 3.17 6.56
CA LEU A 513 24.27 3.77 7.23
C LEU A 513 23.89 4.23 8.65
N LYS A 514 22.73 4.86 8.81
CA LYS A 514 22.19 5.27 10.12
C LYS A 514 21.99 4.08 11.05
N LEU A 515 21.39 2.99 10.56
CA LEU A 515 21.14 1.78 11.36
C LEU A 515 22.44 1.01 11.67
N GLN A 516 23.41 1.02 10.74
CA GLN A 516 24.74 0.48 10.97
C GLN A 516 25.45 1.22 12.10
N ALA A 517 25.32 2.55 12.17
CA ALA A 517 25.89 3.33 13.27
C ALA A 517 25.29 2.92 14.64
N ILE A 518 23.98 2.66 14.68
CA ILE A 518 23.31 2.16 15.88
C ILE A 518 23.81 0.75 16.23
N GLU A 519 23.94 -0.15 15.26
CA GLU A 519 24.42 -1.52 15.47
C GLU A 519 25.89 -1.56 15.94
N ASP A 520 26.72 -0.65 15.42
CA ASP A 520 28.13 -0.49 15.80
C ASP A 520 28.32 0.25 17.14
N LEU A 521 27.23 0.68 17.80
CA LEU A 521 27.23 1.42 19.07
C LEU A 521 28.07 2.71 19.03
N VAL A 522 28.12 3.37 17.87
CA VAL A 522 28.79 4.67 17.71
C VAL A 522 27.78 5.81 17.89
N SER A 523 28.27 6.98 18.26
CA SER A 523 27.46 8.20 18.29
C SER A 523 26.78 8.41 16.93
N MET A 524 25.53 8.87 16.95
CA MET A 524 24.79 9.18 15.73
C MET A 524 25.59 10.19 14.90
N PRO A 525 25.93 9.89 13.63
CA PRO A 525 26.63 10.83 12.77
C PRO A 525 25.84 12.14 12.62
N GLU A 526 26.53 13.28 12.67
CA GLU A 526 25.91 14.63 12.58
C GLU A 526 25.07 14.80 11.31
N LEU A 527 25.49 14.18 10.20
CA LEU A 527 24.72 14.13 8.95
C LEU A 527 23.25 13.68 9.15
N PHE A 528 22.99 12.75 10.08
CA PHE A 528 21.63 12.24 10.34
C PHE A 528 20.87 13.01 11.43
N MET A 529 21.53 13.99 12.05
CA MET A 529 20.95 14.95 13.00
C MET A 529 20.76 16.34 12.37
N ASP A 530 21.28 16.54 11.16
CA ASP A 530 21.17 17.78 10.39
C ASP A 530 19.71 18.13 10.07
N THR A 531 19.39 19.43 10.11
CA THR A 531 18.09 19.97 9.72
C THR A 531 17.72 19.56 8.30
N ALA A 532 18.69 19.58 7.38
CA ALA A 532 18.45 19.16 6.00
C ALA A 532 18.04 17.68 5.89
N TYR A 533 18.54 16.80 6.75
CA TYR A 533 18.10 15.41 6.80
C TYR A 533 16.68 15.29 7.34
N ALA A 534 16.32 16.09 8.36
CA ALA A 534 14.94 16.15 8.85
C ALA A 534 13.96 16.61 7.76
N VAL A 535 14.27 17.71 7.04
CA VAL A 535 13.46 18.21 5.91
C VAL A 535 13.37 17.16 4.80
N ALA A 536 14.48 16.53 4.43
CA ALA A 536 14.50 15.52 3.37
C ALA A 536 13.65 14.28 3.66
N MET A 537 13.47 13.93 4.94
CA MET A 537 12.69 12.76 5.37
C MET A 537 11.24 13.13 5.77
N HIS A 538 10.90 14.42 5.72
CA HIS A 538 9.57 14.95 6.05
C HIS A 538 8.75 15.14 4.76
N PHE A 539 8.14 14.05 4.28
CA PHE A 539 7.49 14.04 2.97
C PHE A 539 6.10 14.69 2.99
N ASN A 540 6.03 16.00 2.70
CA ASN A 540 4.74 16.69 2.50
C ASN A 540 3.95 16.10 1.32
N LEU A 541 4.61 15.46 0.36
CA LEU A 541 3.95 14.62 -0.66
C LEU A 541 4.45 13.18 -0.55
N SER A 542 3.57 12.26 -0.14
CA SER A 542 3.82 10.82 -0.21
C SER A 542 2.97 10.19 -1.30
N THR A 543 3.62 9.56 -2.27
CA THR A 543 2.95 9.13 -3.50
C THR A 543 3.24 7.68 -3.88
N SER A 544 2.30 7.07 -4.60
CA SER A 544 2.50 5.75 -5.17
C SER A 544 1.67 5.55 -6.43
N GLN A 545 2.32 5.09 -7.49
CA GLN A 545 1.63 4.47 -8.61
C GLN A 545 1.26 3.03 -8.26
N VAL A 546 0.00 2.67 -8.44
CA VAL A 546 -0.49 1.29 -8.30
C VAL A 546 -1.20 0.89 -9.59
N PRO A 547 -0.45 0.44 -10.60
CA PRO A 547 -1.02 0.11 -11.89
C PRO A 547 -1.77 -1.23 -11.81
N ALA A 548 -3.06 -1.22 -12.12
CA ALA A 548 -3.91 -2.41 -12.19
C ALA A 548 -4.58 -2.51 -13.56
N LYS A 549 -5.00 -3.71 -13.97
CA LYS A 549 -5.91 -3.88 -15.12
C LYS A 549 -7.34 -3.54 -14.75
N THR A 550 -7.70 -3.85 -13.51
CA THR A 550 -8.98 -3.48 -12.91
C THR A 550 -9.06 -1.97 -12.77
N ASP A 551 -10.22 -1.40 -13.09
CA ASP A 551 -10.51 0.03 -12.90
C ASP A 551 -10.75 0.34 -11.41
N CYS A 552 -9.68 0.26 -10.63
CA CYS A 552 -9.66 0.47 -9.19
C CYS A 552 -8.77 1.65 -8.80
N VAL A 553 -8.83 2.04 -7.53
CA VAL A 553 -7.92 3.03 -6.94
C VAL A 553 -7.56 2.63 -5.52
N MET A 554 -6.26 2.69 -5.20
CA MET A 554 -5.76 2.53 -3.84
C MET A 554 -5.70 3.90 -3.14
N CYS A 555 -5.79 3.93 -1.82
CA CYS A 555 -5.74 5.13 -1.00
C CYS A 555 -5.05 4.85 0.34
N PHE A 556 -4.39 5.86 0.88
CA PHE A 556 -3.72 5.86 2.19
C PHE A 556 -3.69 7.29 2.74
N GLY A 557 -3.53 7.46 4.05
CA GLY A 557 -3.38 8.78 4.68
C GLY A 557 -2.00 9.41 4.44
N PRO A 558 -1.82 10.72 4.66
CA PRO A 558 -0.52 11.35 4.64
C PRO A 558 0.45 10.75 5.67
N VAL A 559 1.75 10.83 5.39
CA VAL A 559 2.82 10.33 6.29
C VAL A 559 3.30 11.39 7.30
N VAL A 560 2.92 12.65 7.09
CA VAL A 560 3.17 13.79 7.98
C VAL A 560 1.87 14.61 8.16
N PRO A 561 1.69 15.33 9.29
CA PRO A 561 0.44 16.05 9.57
C PRO A 561 0.07 17.13 8.55
N ASP A 562 1.05 17.79 7.98
CA ASP A 562 0.99 18.91 7.01
C ASP A 562 1.30 18.44 5.58
N GLY A 563 0.91 17.21 5.26
CA GLY A 563 1.18 16.59 3.97
C GLY A 563 -0.03 15.98 3.30
N TYR A 564 0.24 15.34 2.16
CA TYR A 564 -0.72 14.62 1.36
C TYR A 564 -0.31 13.17 1.12
N GLY A 565 -1.28 12.28 1.09
CA GLY A 565 -1.15 10.96 0.47
C GLY A 565 -1.78 10.99 -0.91
N VAL A 566 -1.01 10.70 -1.97
CA VAL A 566 -1.51 10.70 -3.36
C VAL A 566 -1.23 9.36 -4.02
N CYS A 567 -2.28 8.60 -4.29
CA CYS A 567 -2.18 7.32 -4.98
C CYS A 567 -2.92 7.38 -6.31
N TYR A 568 -2.38 6.73 -7.33
CA TYR A 568 -2.99 6.77 -8.66
C TYR A 568 -2.85 5.48 -9.46
N ASN A 569 -3.86 5.21 -10.29
CA ASN A 569 -3.92 4.10 -11.24
C ASN A 569 -4.13 4.65 -12.66
N PRO A 570 -3.08 4.74 -13.48
CA PRO A 570 -3.20 5.22 -14.86
C PRO A 570 -3.80 4.15 -15.77
N MET A 571 -5.01 4.40 -16.28
CA MET A 571 -5.68 3.59 -17.29
C MET A 571 -5.30 4.09 -18.70
N GLU A 572 -5.79 3.47 -19.77
CA GLU A 572 -5.39 3.90 -21.12
C GLU A 572 -5.97 5.27 -21.49
N GLU A 573 -7.23 5.53 -21.12
CA GLU A 573 -7.99 6.74 -21.49
C GLU A 573 -8.34 7.65 -20.31
N HIS A 574 -8.16 7.20 -19.07
CA HIS A 574 -8.39 7.98 -17.85
C HIS A 574 -7.34 7.66 -16.77
N ILE A 575 -7.37 8.39 -15.66
CA ILE A 575 -6.52 8.13 -14.48
C ILE A 575 -7.39 8.21 -13.22
N ASN A 576 -7.34 7.18 -12.37
CA ASN A 576 -7.95 7.24 -11.06
C ASN A 576 -6.96 7.81 -10.04
N PHE A 577 -7.35 8.82 -9.28
CA PHE A 577 -6.59 9.42 -8.20
C PHE A 577 -7.33 9.31 -6.88
N ALA A 578 -6.62 8.98 -5.81
CA ALA A 578 -7.05 9.18 -4.43
C ALA A 578 -6.05 10.10 -3.74
N ILE A 579 -6.58 11.19 -3.18
CA ILE A 579 -5.81 12.25 -2.54
C ILE A 579 -6.32 12.38 -1.11
N SER A 580 -5.42 12.32 -0.14
CA SER A 580 -5.73 12.48 1.27
C SER A 580 -4.92 13.63 1.88
N ALA A 581 -5.48 14.24 2.93
CA ALA A 581 -4.89 15.29 3.75
C ALA A 581 -5.42 15.15 5.20
N PHE A 582 -4.94 15.96 6.12
CA PHE A 582 -5.49 16.04 7.48
C PHE A 582 -6.14 17.41 7.73
N ASN A 583 -7.39 17.40 8.20
CA ASN A 583 -8.18 18.60 8.51
C ASN A 583 -7.55 19.45 9.62
N SER A 584 -6.77 18.83 10.50
CA SER A 584 -5.98 19.50 11.54
C SER A 584 -4.90 20.43 10.98
N CYS A 585 -4.48 20.26 9.72
CA CYS A 585 -3.60 21.19 9.02
C CYS A 585 -4.40 22.07 8.06
N ALA A 586 -4.65 23.33 8.47
CA ALA A 586 -5.42 24.30 7.69
C ALA A 586 -4.81 24.64 6.32
N ASP A 587 -3.51 24.41 6.14
CA ASP A 587 -2.80 24.66 4.88
C ASP A 587 -3.09 23.56 3.84
N THR A 588 -3.49 22.36 4.29
CA THR A 588 -3.78 21.23 3.41
C THR A 588 -5.28 21.07 3.14
N ASN A 589 -5.61 20.72 1.90
CA ASN A 589 -6.98 20.41 1.47
C ASN A 589 -6.95 19.47 0.24
N ALA A 590 -7.53 18.28 0.36
CA ALA A 590 -7.46 17.23 -0.65
C ALA A 590 -8.24 17.61 -1.92
N ALA A 591 -9.40 18.27 -1.78
CA ALA A 591 -10.18 18.75 -2.92
C ALA A 591 -9.45 19.84 -3.71
N ARG A 592 -8.79 20.78 -3.02
CA ARG A 592 -7.97 21.81 -3.64
C ARG A 592 -6.77 21.20 -4.38
N MET A 593 -6.05 20.27 -3.76
CA MET A 593 -4.97 19.53 -4.42
C MET A 593 -5.46 18.79 -5.66
N ALA A 594 -6.63 18.13 -5.60
CA ALA A 594 -7.25 17.47 -6.75
C ALA A 594 -7.50 18.44 -7.90
N HIS A 595 -8.07 19.62 -7.60
CA HIS A 595 -8.35 20.66 -8.59
C HIS A 595 -7.08 21.17 -9.29
N TYR A 596 -6.03 21.49 -8.51
CA TYR A 596 -4.77 21.95 -9.07
C TYR A 596 -4.04 20.85 -9.86
N LEU A 597 -4.15 19.58 -9.44
CA LEU A 597 -3.61 18.44 -10.17
C LEU A 597 -4.31 18.23 -11.51
N GLU A 598 -5.64 18.27 -11.55
CA GLU A 598 -6.41 18.21 -12.80
C GLU A 598 -5.99 19.33 -13.75
N LYS A 599 -5.91 20.57 -13.24
CA LYS A 599 -5.48 21.72 -14.02
C LYS A 599 -4.04 21.58 -14.52
N ALA A 600 -3.12 21.11 -13.68
CA ALA A 600 -1.72 20.89 -14.05
C ALA A 600 -1.58 19.86 -15.18
N LEU A 601 -2.31 18.74 -15.10
CA LEU A 601 -2.34 17.71 -16.15
C LEU A 601 -2.84 18.29 -17.48
N LEU A 602 -3.91 19.09 -17.45
CA LEU A 602 -4.47 19.74 -18.63
C LEU A 602 -3.53 20.78 -19.23
N ASP A 603 -2.98 21.67 -18.41
CA ASP A 603 -2.08 22.74 -18.87
C ASP A 603 -0.79 22.15 -19.46
N MET A 604 -0.24 21.08 -18.87
CA MET A 604 0.91 20.35 -19.42
C MET A 604 0.60 19.71 -20.79
N ARG A 605 -0.62 19.19 -20.97
CA ARG A 605 -1.06 18.67 -22.27
C ARG A 605 -1.15 19.79 -23.31
N ILE A 606 -1.81 20.90 -22.98
CA ILE A 606 -1.96 22.06 -23.86
C ILE A 606 -0.59 22.58 -24.30
N LEU A 607 0.34 22.71 -23.36
CA LEU A 607 1.71 23.15 -23.63
C LEU A 607 2.43 22.27 -24.66
N LEU A 608 2.41 20.95 -24.48
CA LEU A 608 3.07 20.02 -25.41
C LEU A 608 2.43 20.02 -26.79
N GLN A 609 1.11 20.22 -26.87
CA GLN A 609 0.39 20.33 -28.14
C GLN A 609 0.69 21.66 -28.87
N ALA A 610 0.89 22.75 -28.13
CA ALA A 610 1.23 24.06 -28.69
C ALA A 610 2.70 24.15 -29.14
N ALA A 611 3.60 23.40 -28.48
CA ALA A 611 5.03 23.37 -28.77
C ALA A 611 5.51 21.95 -29.20
N PRO A 612 5.04 21.43 -30.35
CA PRO A 612 5.41 20.09 -30.81
C PRO A 612 6.91 20.01 -31.10
N LYS A 613 7.50 18.82 -30.90
CA LYS A 613 8.89 18.58 -31.32
C LYS A 613 9.00 18.80 -32.83
N SER A 614 9.95 19.63 -33.26
CA SER A 614 10.30 19.80 -34.67
C SER A 614 10.50 18.44 -35.33
N LYS A 615 9.80 18.20 -36.45
CA LYS A 615 10.00 17.02 -37.30
C LYS A 615 11.30 17.25 -38.08
N LEU A 616 12.44 16.94 -37.47
CA LEU A 616 13.72 16.76 -38.16
C LEU A 616 13.95 15.27 -38.44
#